data_AF-A0A379LRR0-F1
#
_entry.id   AF-A0A379LRR0-F1
#
_cell.length_a   1.000
_cell.length_b   1.000
_cell.length_c   1.000
_cell.angle_alpha   90.00
_cell.angle_beta   90.00
_cell.angle_gamma   90.00
#
_symmetry.space_group_name_H-M   'P 1'
#
loop_
_entity.id
_entity.type
_entity.pdbx_description
1 polymer ?
#
loop_
_entity_poly.entity_id
_entity_poly.type
_entity_poly.pdbx_seq_one_letter_code
_entity_poly.pdbx_strand_id
1 'polypeptide(L)'
;MKLPARAFFEMTRGEGVFLNPRSDYGKEFVPEEIEAMLAEGTGRLPQTRVVEEETQVLVGVPAVVPDRLLKELSAWFAKCPGVSRAFLVLMHDPSVDDKPHYLVGVEMSGDVQEVMRGAGLVAADTSPDGQAVDLMRLGQNDKGLDSHIRSQFTPFYVRSMKQKLKGMFGR
;
A
#
# COMPACT_ATOMS: atom_id res chain seq x y z
N MET A 1 6.71 29.46 -16.79
CA MET A 1 6.55 28.38 -17.79
C MET A 1 6.45 27.07 -17.02
N LYS A 2 5.42 26.24 -17.26
CA LYS A 2 5.27 24.93 -16.61
C LYS A 2 5.52 23.87 -17.69
N LEU A 3 6.52 23.01 -17.49
CA LEU A 3 6.77 21.87 -18.36
C LEU A 3 6.03 20.65 -17.78
N PRO A 4 5.17 19.96 -18.55
CA PRO A 4 4.56 18.71 -18.09
C PRO A 4 5.63 17.64 -17.83
N ALA A 5 5.51 16.91 -16.72
CA ALA A 5 6.49 15.88 -16.33
C ALA A 5 6.68 14.79 -17.39
N ARG A 6 5.59 14.37 -18.06
CA ARG A 6 5.67 13.43 -19.19
C ARG A 6 6.51 13.99 -20.34
N ALA A 7 6.28 15.23 -20.73
CA ALA A 7 7.03 15.87 -21.82
C ALA A 7 8.52 16.01 -21.45
N PHE A 8 8.82 16.32 -20.19
CA PHE A 8 10.20 16.34 -19.69
C PHE A 8 10.88 14.97 -19.84
N PHE A 9 10.23 13.89 -19.40
CA PHE A 9 10.77 12.53 -19.51
C PHE A 9 10.87 12.01 -20.94
N GLU A 10 9.96 12.40 -21.84
CA GLU A 10 10.10 12.11 -23.26
C GLU A 10 11.35 12.78 -23.86
N MET A 11 11.69 14.00 -23.41
CA MET A 11 12.89 14.72 -23.85
C MET A 11 14.20 14.14 -23.30
N THR A 12 14.16 13.44 -22.16
CA THR A 12 15.34 12.86 -21.49
C THR A 12 15.40 11.34 -21.61
N ARG A 13 14.71 10.77 -22.59
CA ARG A 13 14.68 9.31 -22.80
C ARG A 13 16.09 8.78 -23.07
N GLY A 14 16.48 7.72 -22.35
CA GLY A 14 17.82 7.12 -22.45
C GLY A 14 18.89 7.78 -21.58
N GLU A 15 18.57 8.89 -20.89
CA GLU A 15 19.49 9.62 -20.00
C GLU A 15 19.00 9.56 -18.55
N GLY A 16 19.93 9.47 -17.59
CA GLY A 16 19.60 9.56 -16.16
C GLY A 16 19.36 11.00 -15.74
N VAL A 17 18.37 11.24 -14.86
CA VAL A 17 17.97 12.60 -14.47
C VAL A 17 17.85 12.74 -12.97
N PHE A 18 18.44 13.80 -12.42
CA PHE A 18 18.33 14.14 -10.99
C PHE A 18 17.35 15.30 -10.77
N LEU A 19 16.33 15.04 -9.97
CA LEU A 19 15.42 16.04 -9.44
C LEU A 19 15.97 16.58 -8.11
N ASN A 20 16.04 17.91 -8.01
CA ASN A 20 16.54 18.62 -6.82
C ASN A 20 17.93 18.15 -6.35
N PRO A 21 18.97 18.16 -7.21
CA PRO A 21 20.30 17.62 -6.90
C PRO A 21 21.05 18.33 -5.75
N ARG A 22 20.54 19.45 -5.25
CA ARG A 22 21.10 20.20 -4.10
C ARG A 22 20.24 20.12 -2.84
N SER A 23 19.33 19.16 -2.79
CA SER A 23 18.45 18.89 -1.64
C SER A 23 18.86 17.56 -0.99
N ASP A 24 18.73 17.47 0.32
CA ASP A 24 18.90 16.22 1.07
C ASP A 24 17.85 15.16 0.70
N TYR A 25 16.80 15.56 -0.04
CA TYR A 25 15.72 14.73 -0.57
C TYR A 25 15.71 14.69 -2.11
N GLY A 26 16.88 14.76 -2.74
CA GLY A 26 17.01 14.61 -4.19
C GLY A 26 16.48 13.24 -4.67
N LYS A 27 15.95 13.19 -5.88
CA LYS A 27 15.51 11.95 -6.52
C LYS A 27 16.24 11.73 -7.83
N GLU A 28 16.90 10.59 -7.95
CA GLU A 28 17.42 10.09 -9.21
C GLU A 28 16.33 9.31 -9.96
N PHE A 29 16.30 9.46 -11.28
CA PHE A 29 15.54 8.65 -12.21
C PHE A 29 16.53 8.01 -13.18
N VAL A 30 16.64 6.69 -13.14
CA VAL A 30 17.46 5.96 -14.12
C VAL A 30 16.70 5.76 -15.44
N PRO A 31 17.38 5.58 -16.59
CA PRO A 31 16.73 5.48 -17.89
C PRO A 31 15.59 4.45 -17.95
N GLU A 32 15.76 3.31 -17.30
CA GLU A 32 14.76 2.23 -17.25
C GLU A 32 13.50 2.65 -16.48
N GLU A 33 13.64 3.42 -15.41
CA GLU A 33 12.50 3.95 -14.64
C GLU A 33 11.74 5.00 -15.45
N ILE A 34 12.45 5.82 -16.23
CA ILE A 34 11.85 6.82 -17.12
C ILE A 34 11.01 6.13 -18.20
N GLU A 35 11.56 5.06 -18.81
CA GLU A 35 10.82 4.25 -19.79
C GLU A 35 9.57 3.61 -19.18
N ALA A 36 9.69 3.02 -17.98
CA ALA A 36 8.55 2.45 -17.27
C ALA A 36 7.47 3.52 -16.97
N MET A 37 7.88 4.71 -16.53
CA MET A 37 6.95 5.82 -16.25
C MET A 37 6.25 6.36 -17.51
N LEU A 38 6.93 6.36 -18.66
CA LEU A 38 6.35 6.78 -19.95
C LEU A 38 5.38 5.72 -20.49
N ALA A 39 5.70 4.44 -20.30
CA ALA A 39 4.89 3.30 -20.74
C ALA A 39 3.64 3.09 -19.87
N GLU A 40 3.79 3.11 -18.54
CA GLU A 40 2.73 2.70 -17.59
C GLU A 40 1.96 3.90 -16.99
N GLY A 41 2.49 5.12 -17.12
CA GLY A 41 1.93 6.35 -16.53
C GLY A 41 2.44 6.64 -15.12
N THR A 42 2.15 7.86 -14.61
CA THR A 42 2.55 8.27 -13.25
C THR A 42 1.73 7.54 -12.20
N GLY A 43 2.27 6.43 -11.73
CA GLY A 43 1.72 5.61 -10.66
C GLY A 43 1.96 4.16 -11.02
N ARG A 44 2.86 3.49 -10.28
CA ARG A 44 2.93 2.02 -10.29
C ARG A 44 1.52 1.51 -10.07
N LEU A 45 0.90 0.99 -11.12
CA LEU A 45 -0.34 0.24 -10.96
C LEU A 45 -0.03 -0.89 -9.97
N PRO A 46 -0.87 -1.14 -8.96
CA PRO A 46 -0.63 -2.21 -8.02
C PRO A 46 -0.45 -3.51 -8.79
N GLN A 47 0.76 -4.07 -8.75
CA GLN A 47 1.04 -5.36 -9.35
C GLN A 47 0.31 -6.41 -8.51
N THR A 48 -0.72 -7.02 -9.09
CA THR A 48 -1.42 -8.12 -8.43
C THR A 48 -0.58 -9.38 -8.61
N ARG A 49 0.11 -9.81 -7.55
CA ARG A 49 0.75 -11.14 -7.50
C ARG A 49 -0.26 -12.14 -6.95
N VAL A 50 -0.62 -13.14 -7.74
CA VAL A 50 -1.28 -14.36 -7.25
C VAL A 50 -0.16 -15.33 -6.88
N VAL A 51 -0.08 -15.71 -5.61
CA VAL A 51 0.89 -16.71 -5.15
C VAL A 51 0.33 -18.09 -5.49
N GLU A 52 0.81 -18.70 -6.57
CA GLU A 52 0.35 -20.00 -7.08
C GLU A 52 1.08 -21.21 -6.45
N GLU A 53 2.23 -20.99 -5.80
CA GLU A 53 3.07 -22.01 -5.15
C GLU A 53 3.02 -21.87 -3.62
N GLU A 54 3.11 -22.98 -2.87
CA GLU A 54 3.15 -23.00 -1.39
C GLU A 54 4.37 -22.26 -0.84
N THR A 55 4.26 -20.93 -0.73
CA THR A 55 5.36 -20.04 -0.33
C THR A 55 5.33 -19.86 1.19
N GLN A 56 6.43 -20.21 1.86
CA GLN A 56 6.59 -20.01 3.30
C GLN A 56 6.98 -18.55 3.56
N VAL A 57 6.03 -17.77 4.04
CA VAL A 57 6.23 -16.36 4.42
C VAL A 57 6.28 -16.24 5.93
N LEU A 58 7.18 -15.40 6.42
CA LEU A 58 7.27 -15.08 7.85
C LEU A 58 6.42 -13.85 8.13
N VAL A 59 5.61 -13.92 9.17
CA VAL A 59 4.72 -12.83 9.59
C VAL A 59 4.96 -12.50 11.06
N GLY A 60 5.07 -11.22 11.39
CA GLY A 60 5.39 -10.77 12.73
C GLY A 60 4.74 -9.45 13.11
N VAL A 61 4.86 -9.10 14.40
CA VAL A 61 4.43 -7.80 14.91
C VAL A 61 5.54 -6.79 14.63
N PRO A 62 5.22 -5.61 14.08
CA PRO A 62 6.21 -4.55 13.93
C PRO A 62 6.80 -4.11 15.26
N ALA A 63 8.14 -4.07 15.35
CA ALA A 63 8.82 -3.52 16.52
C ALA A 63 8.60 -2.01 16.66
N VAL A 64 8.45 -1.31 15.53
CA VAL A 64 8.10 0.11 15.47
C VAL A 64 6.74 0.24 14.81
N VAL A 65 5.82 0.93 15.47
CA VAL A 65 4.46 1.14 14.96
C VAL A 65 4.41 2.49 14.23
N PRO A 66 4.07 2.54 12.94
CA PRO A 66 4.10 3.77 12.17
C PRO A 66 2.84 4.62 12.37
N ASP A 67 2.79 5.38 13.47
CA ASP A 67 1.60 6.12 13.91
C ASP A 67 0.90 6.96 12.82
N ARG A 68 1.69 7.67 11.98
CA ARG A 68 1.14 8.48 10.89
C ARG A 68 0.40 7.62 9.86
N LEU A 69 1.00 6.51 9.45
CA LEU A 69 0.41 5.55 8.51
C LEU A 69 -0.91 5.00 9.07
N LEU A 70 -0.91 4.52 10.31
CA LEU A 70 -2.13 3.94 10.90
C LEU A 70 -3.25 4.97 11.07
N LYS A 71 -2.91 6.20 11.46
CA LYS A 71 -3.89 7.27 11.63
C LYS A 71 -4.55 7.65 10.31
N GLU A 72 -3.77 7.89 9.27
CA GLU A 72 -4.30 8.31 7.96
C GLU A 72 -5.07 7.16 7.28
N LEU A 73 -4.58 5.91 7.38
CA LEU A 73 -5.33 4.74 6.90
C LEU A 73 -6.65 4.57 7.65
N SER A 74 -6.66 4.74 8.98
CA SER A 74 -7.90 4.68 9.77
C SER A 74 -8.90 5.76 9.33
N ALA A 75 -8.42 6.97 9.01
CA ALA A 75 -9.26 8.05 8.51
C ALA A 75 -9.82 7.77 7.12
N TRP A 76 -9.02 7.15 6.24
CA TRP A 76 -9.49 6.64 4.94
C TRP A 76 -10.54 5.55 5.11
N PHE A 77 -10.26 4.50 5.88
CA PHE A 77 -11.16 3.37 6.10
C PHE A 77 -12.47 3.77 6.77
N ALA A 78 -12.47 4.80 7.62
CA ALA A 78 -13.70 5.36 8.18
C ALA A 78 -14.69 5.83 7.11
N LYS A 79 -14.20 6.36 5.99
CA LYS A 79 -15.01 6.81 4.84
C LYS A 79 -15.49 5.66 3.95
N CYS A 80 -14.86 4.49 4.04
CA CYS A 80 -15.16 3.32 3.22
C CYS A 80 -16.11 2.35 3.95
N PRO A 81 -17.43 2.38 3.71
CA PRO A 81 -18.41 1.63 4.50
C PRO A 81 -18.19 0.11 4.52
N GLY A 82 -17.58 -0.43 3.46
CA GLY A 82 -17.27 -1.85 3.31
C GLY A 82 -16.16 -2.37 4.22
N VAL A 83 -15.33 -1.50 4.82
CA VAL A 83 -14.20 -1.91 5.66
C VAL A 83 -14.67 -2.22 7.08
N SER A 84 -14.44 -3.43 7.56
CA SER A 84 -14.80 -3.86 8.92
C SER A 84 -13.61 -3.80 9.89
N ARG A 85 -12.45 -4.31 9.47
CA ARG A 85 -11.21 -4.36 10.26
C ARG A 85 -9.99 -4.14 9.37
N ALA A 86 -8.92 -3.60 9.94
CA ALA A 86 -7.61 -3.58 9.29
C ALA A 86 -6.49 -3.89 10.29
N PHE A 87 -5.45 -4.56 9.80
CA PHE A 87 -4.35 -5.13 10.54
C PHE A 87 -3.02 -4.65 9.95
N LEU A 88 -2.02 -4.45 10.80
CA LEU A 88 -0.66 -4.16 10.37
C LEU A 88 0.24 -5.29 10.86
N VAL A 89 0.98 -5.88 9.94
CA VAL A 89 1.98 -6.92 10.23
C VAL A 89 3.27 -6.59 9.49
N LEU A 90 4.38 -7.19 9.94
CA LEU A 90 5.56 -7.33 9.11
C LEU A 90 5.45 -8.64 8.34
N MET A 91 5.74 -8.60 7.05
CA MET A 91 5.87 -9.76 6.18
C MET A 91 7.30 -9.84 5.68
N HIS A 92 7.82 -11.06 5.58
CA HIS A 92 9.10 -11.32 4.95
C HIS A 92 9.01 -12.61 4.17
N ASP A 93 9.23 -12.52 2.87
CA ASP A 93 9.49 -13.67 1.99
C ASP A 93 11.01 -13.74 1.78
N PRO A 94 11.75 -14.64 2.48
CA PRO A 94 13.21 -14.71 2.34
C PRO A 94 13.68 -15.10 0.93
N SER A 95 12.78 -15.56 0.06
CA SER A 95 13.10 -15.91 -1.33
C SER A 95 13.07 -14.70 -2.27
N VAL A 96 12.46 -13.58 -1.87
CA VAL A 96 12.24 -12.40 -2.71
C VAL A 96 12.70 -11.10 -2.03
N ASP A 97 12.55 -11.01 -0.72
CA ASP A 97 12.83 -9.81 0.04
C ASP A 97 14.18 -9.88 0.76
N ASP A 98 14.97 -8.81 0.69
CA ASP A 98 16.17 -8.67 1.53
C ASP A 98 15.82 -8.39 3.00
N LYS A 99 14.66 -7.76 3.26
CA LYS A 99 14.23 -7.34 4.60
C LYS A 99 12.71 -7.46 4.76
N PRO A 100 12.20 -7.64 5.99
CA PRO A 100 10.77 -7.56 6.25
C PRO A 100 10.20 -6.19 5.88
N HIS A 101 9.00 -6.17 5.34
CA HIS A 101 8.26 -4.97 4.96
C HIS A 101 6.87 -4.96 5.61
N TYR A 102 6.21 -3.80 5.62
CA TYR A 102 4.88 -3.69 6.19
C TYR A 102 3.83 -4.27 5.24
N LEU A 103 2.90 -5.04 5.82
CA LEU A 103 1.69 -5.51 5.14
C LEU A 103 0.47 -5.00 5.90
N VAL A 104 -0.42 -4.30 5.19
CA VAL A 104 -1.73 -3.90 5.70
C VAL A 104 -2.78 -4.86 5.17
N GLY A 105 -3.30 -5.70 6.08
CA GLY A 105 -4.42 -6.58 5.80
C GLY A 105 -5.75 -5.85 6.04
N VAL A 106 -6.63 -5.80 5.04
CA VAL A 106 -7.92 -5.10 5.12
C VAL A 106 -9.07 -6.08 4.93
N GLU A 107 -9.90 -6.24 5.95
CA GLU A 107 -11.12 -7.04 5.87
C GLU A 107 -12.28 -6.17 5.40
N MET A 108 -12.88 -6.56 4.28
CA MET A 108 -13.91 -5.76 3.64
C MET A 108 -14.87 -6.54 2.73
N SER A 109 -16.06 -5.95 2.55
CA SER A 109 -17.04 -6.31 1.54
C SER A 109 -17.33 -5.12 0.62
N GLY A 110 -17.92 -5.39 -0.55
CA GLY A 110 -18.24 -4.34 -1.54
C GLY A 110 -17.09 -4.03 -2.49
N ASP A 111 -16.95 -2.75 -2.86
CA ASP A 111 -15.97 -2.31 -3.86
C ASP A 111 -14.54 -2.32 -3.30
N VAL A 112 -13.80 -3.38 -3.65
CA VAL A 112 -12.41 -3.57 -3.23
C VAL A 112 -11.48 -2.60 -3.92
N GLN A 113 -11.70 -2.34 -5.21
CA GLN A 113 -10.75 -1.60 -6.04
C GLN A 113 -10.63 -0.15 -5.57
N GLU A 114 -11.75 0.50 -5.30
CA GLU A 114 -11.75 1.88 -4.80
C GLU A 114 -11.01 1.98 -3.46
N VAL A 115 -11.33 1.09 -2.52
CA VAL A 115 -10.76 1.15 -1.17
C VAL A 115 -9.28 0.85 -1.17
N MET A 116 -8.86 -0.21 -1.88
CA MET A 116 -7.45 -0.61 -1.94
C MET A 116 -6.60 0.43 -2.68
N ARG A 117 -7.13 1.04 -3.75
CA ARG A 117 -6.44 2.12 -4.46
C ARG A 117 -6.22 3.34 -3.55
N GLY A 118 -7.25 3.78 -2.85
CA GLY A 118 -7.11 4.92 -1.92
C GLY A 118 -6.20 4.61 -0.74
N ALA A 119 -6.23 3.39 -0.22
CA ALA A 119 -5.30 2.93 0.81
C ALA A 119 -3.85 2.94 0.30
N GLY A 120 -3.63 2.55 -0.95
CA GLY A 120 -2.30 2.59 -1.59
C GLY A 120 -1.75 4.01 -1.69
N LEU A 121 -2.60 4.99 -2.05
CA LEU A 121 -2.21 6.40 -2.08
C LEU A 121 -1.84 6.93 -0.69
N VAL A 122 -2.63 6.59 0.33
CA VAL A 122 -2.33 6.97 1.71
C VAL A 122 -1.02 6.33 2.17
N ALA A 123 -0.83 5.05 1.92
CA ALA A 123 0.38 4.33 2.29
C ALA A 123 1.62 4.92 1.60
N ALA A 124 1.52 5.28 0.32
CA ALA A 124 2.62 5.94 -0.41
C ALA A 124 3.00 7.30 0.19
N ASP A 125 2.05 8.11 0.66
CA ASP A 125 2.32 9.43 1.26
C ASP A 125 2.85 9.35 2.71
N THR A 126 2.51 8.26 3.40
CA THR A 126 2.75 8.14 4.85
C THR A 126 3.72 7.02 5.22
N SER A 127 4.31 6.37 4.22
CA SER A 127 5.25 5.28 4.44
C SER A 127 6.44 5.73 5.28
N PRO A 128 6.79 4.99 6.36
CA PRO A 128 7.99 5.25 7.15
C PRO A 128 9.24 5.12 6.28
N ASP A 129 10.07 6.16 6.24
CA ASP A 129 11.35 6.17 5.53
C ASP A 129 11.25 5.77 4.05
N GLY A 130 10.08 5.92 3.43
CA GLY A 130 9.83 5.53 2.04
C GLY A 130 9.79 4.01 1.79
N GLN A 131 9.63 3.19 2.83
CA GLN A 131 9.56 1.73 2.71
C GLN A 131 8.34 1.27 1.88
N ALA A 132 8.42 0.09 1.26
CA ALA A 132 7.25 -0.50 0.65
C ALA A 132 6.22 -0.89 1.71
N VAL A 133 4.94 -0.63 1.41
CA VAL A 133 3.80 -1.06 2.24
C VAL A 133 2.86 -1.84 1.34
N ASP A 134 2.79 -3.14 1.57
CA ASP A 134 1.93 -4.04 0.83
C ASP A 134 0.50 -3.98 1.35
N LEU A 135 -0.47 -4.22 0.47
CA LEU A 135 -1.89 -4.23 0.81
C LEU A 135 -2.51 -5.56 0.42
N MET A 136 -3.17 -6.21 1.36
CA MET A 136 -3.86 -7.48 1.14
C MET A 136 -5.33 -7.39 1.57
N ARG A 137 -6.23 -7.86 0.71
CA ARG A 137 -7.63 -8.04 1.10
C ARG A 137 -7.77 -9.34 1.91
N LEU A 138 -8.30 -9.22 3.12
CA LEU A 138 -8.61 -10.31 4.03
C LEU A 138 -10.09 -10.72 3.97
N GLY A 139 -10.40 -11.90 4.49
CA GLY A 139 -11.75 -12.48 4.51
C GLY A 139 -12.13 -13.16 3.19
N GLN A 140 -11.15 -13.50 2.35
CA GLN A 140 -11.37 -14.25 1.11
C GLN A 140 -11.21 -15.75 1.31
N ASN A 141 -10.39 -16.16 2.29
CA ASN A 141 -10.15 -17.57 2.60
C ASN A 141 -10.02 -17.78 4.12
N ASP A 142 -10.41 -18.96 4.59
CA ASP A 142 -10.30 -19.36 6.01
C ASP A 142 -9.02 -20.16 6.30
N LYS A 143 -8.10 -20.19 5.35
CA LYS A 143 -6.79 -20.87 5.46
C LYS A 143 -5.64 -19.92 5.07
N GLY A 144 -4.43 -20.31 5.48
CA GLY A 144 -3.19 -19.64 5.09
C GLY A 144 -2.97 -18.29 5.76
N LEU A 145 -2.30 -17.38 5.04
CA LEU A 145 -1.91 -16.06 5.54
C LEU A 145 -3.12 -15.22 6.01
N ASP A 146 -4.24 -15.27 5.28
CA ASP A 146 -5.47 -14.53 5.61
C ASP A 146 -5.99 -14.91 7.01
N SER A 147 -6.22 -16.21 7.24
CA SER A 147 -6.74 -16.66 8.54
C SER A 147 -5.72 -16.54 9.66
N HIS A 148 -4.41 -16.67 9.36
CA HIS A 148 -3.36 -16.45 10.33
C HIS A 148 -3.34 -14.99 10.82
N ILE A 149 -3.38 -14.01 9.90
CA ILE A 149 -3.44 -12.58 10.25
C ILE A 149 -4.69 -12.29 11.10
N ARG A 150 -5.86 -12.77 10.68
CA ARG A 150 -7.14 -12.51 11.38
C ARG A 150 -7.22 -13.13 12.78
N SER A 151 -6.45 -14.20 13.06
CA SER A 151 -6.51 -14.94 14.33
C SER A 151 -5.38 -14.61 15.30
N GLN A 152 -4.17 -14.30 14.80
CA GLN A 152 -2.99 -14.08 15.64
C GLN A 152 -2.68 -12.60 15.90
N PHE A 153 -3.24 -11.69 15.11
CA PHE A 153 -2.90 -10.26 15.19
C PHE A 153 -4.10 -9.42 15.61
N THR A 154 -3.82 -8.32 16.30
CA THR A 154 -4.85 -7.37 16.73
C THR A 154 -5.06 -6.32 15.64
N PRO A 155 -6.31 -6.02 15.25
CA PRO A 155 -6.58 -4.98 14.27
C PRO A 155 -6.25 -3.60 14.85
N PHE A 156 -5.59 -2.74 14.07
CA PHE A 156 -5.41 -1.33 14.44
C PHE A 156 -6.67 -0.50 14.14
N TYR A 157 -7.50 -0.97 13.22
CA TYR A 157 -8.78 -0.35 12.87
C TYR A 157 -9.91 -1.35 13.06
N VAL A 158 -10.96 -0.95 13.78
CA VAL A 158 -12.24 -1.67 13.87
C VAL A 158 -13.35 -0.67 13.64
N ARG A 159 -14.24 -0.95 12.68
CA ARG A 159 -15.37 -0.08 12.39
C ARG A 159 -16.33 -0.03 13.58
N SER A 160 -16.58 1.17 14.11
CA SER A 160 -17.52 1.36 15.20
C SER A 160 -18.99 1.25 14.76
N MET A 161 -19.90 0.92 15.69
CA MET A 161 -21.34 0.88 15.42
C MET A 161 -21.91 2.23 14.93
N LYS A 162 -21.39 3.37 15.45
CA LYS A 162 -21.78 4.71 14.97
C LYS A 162 -21.44 4.92 13.49
N GLN A 163 -20.30 4.40 13.03
CA GLN A 163 -19.88 4.45 11.63
C GLN A 163 -20.64 3.46 10.75
N LYS A 164 -21.06 2.30 11.27
CA LYS A 164 -21.97 1.39 10.56
C LYS A 164 -23.32 2.05 10.27
N LEU A 165 -23.91 2.72 11.25
CA LEU A 165 -25.21 3.38 11.07
C LEU A 165 -25.16 4.47 9.98
N LYS A 166 -24.14 5.35 10.00
CA LYS A 166 -23.99 6.40 8.97
C LYS A 166 -23.91 5.86 7.54
N GLY A 167 -23.32 4.69 7.33
CA GLY A 167 -23.23 4.06 6.01
C GLY A 167 -24.57 3.52 5.47
N MET A 168 -25.52 3.17 6.36
CA MET A 168 -26.84 2.67 5.95
C MET A 168 -27.81 3.79 5.55
N PHE A 169 -27.64 5.00 6.07
CA PHE A 169 -28.54 6.14 5.82
C PHE A 169 -28.06 7.08 4.70
N GLY A 170 -26.94 6.78 4.05
CA GLY A 170 -26.33 7.61 2.99
C GLY A 170 -26.52 7.07 1.57
N ARG A 171 -27.69 6.49 1.27
CA ARG A 171 -28.09 6.10 -0.10
C ARG A 171 -29.17 7.03 -0.63
#